data_AF-A0A537P4W2-F1
#
_entry.id   AF-A0A537P4W2-F1
#
_cell.length_a   1.000
_cell.length_b   1.000
_cell.length_c   1.000
_cell.angle_alpha   90.00
_cell.angle_beta   90.00
_cell.angle_gamma   90.00
#
_symmetry.space_group_name_H-M   'P 1'
#
loop_
_entity.id
_entity.type
_entity.pdbx_description
1 polymer ?
#
loop_
_entity_poly.entity_id
_entity_poly.type
_entity_poly.pdbx_seq_one_letter_code
_entity_poly.pdbx_strand_id
1 'polypeptide(L)'
;MTPEIFQQIMDARAQRKAVALVTALDSGKQRVVARDHAADDILAQVLDEAFRFDRSGVHKIPEGEFFVHIHNPPLRLIIIGAVHIAQALIPIARATGYDIVVIDPRGAFATGARFPDVTLHGEWPDEILPGLGLDQRSAMVALTHDPKIDDPSLQLALKSKIFYIGALGSKKTQASRVQRLSAAGFSKTDIARIHGPIGIDIGAQGAPEIAIAIMAELTRVLRLGS
;
A
#
# COMPACT_ATOMS: atom_id res chain seq x y z
N MET A 1 -11.77 0.21 28.79
CA MET A 1 -11.43 -0.83 27.80
C MET A 1 -11.45 -2.17 28.51
N THR A 2 -12.27 -3.11 28.02
CA THR A 2 -12.31 -4.47 28.58
C THR A 2 -11.13 -5.30 28.03
N PRO A 3 -10.72 -6.38 28.73
CA PRO A 3 -9.67 -7.28 28.24
C PRO A 3 -9.97 -7.86 26.85
N GLU A 4 -11.23 -8.14 26.55
CA GLU A 4 -11.66 -8.71 25.26
C GLU A 4 -11.43 -7.71 24.11
N ILE A 5 -11.78 -6.44 24.32
CA ILE A 5 -11.55 -5.38 23.32
C ILE A 5 -10.07 -5.17 23.09
N PHE A 6 -9.27 -5.17 24.17
CA PHE A 6 -7.83 -5.04 24.05
C PHE A 6 -7.23 -6.18 23.22
N GLN A 7 -7.65 -7.42 23.47
CA GLN A 7 -7.17 -8.58 22.71
C GLN A 7 -7.57 -8.49 21.23
N GLN A 8 -8.80 -8.08 20.91
CA GLN A 8 -9.23 -7.88 19.52
C GLN A 8 -8.34 -6.88 18.76
N ILE A 9 -7.96 -5.78 19.40
CA ILE A 9 -7.07 -4.78 18.80
C ILE A 9 -5.66 -5.37 18.61
N MET A 10 -5.15 -6.11 19.59
CA MET A 10 -3.82 -6.73 19.50
C MET A 10 -3.76 -7.80 18.40
N ASP A 11 -4.79 -8.63 18.27
CA ASP A 11 -4.89 -9.63 17.21
C ASP A 11 -4.97 -8.97 15.82
N ALA A 12 -5.75 -7.90 15.70
CA ALA A 12 -5.84 -7.12 14.47
C ALA A 12 -4.48 -6.52 14.08
N ARG A 13 -3.74 -5.97 15.05
CA ARG A 13 -2.38 -5.44 14.81
C ARG A 13 -1.42 -6.53 14.34
N ALA A 14 -1.42 -7.70 15.00
CA ALA A 14 -0.56 -8.82 14.62
C ALA A 14 -0.86 -9.33 13.21
N GLN A 15 -2.13 -9.30 12.79
CA GLN A 15 -2.58 -9.74 11.47
C GLN A 15 -2.60 -8.63 10.42
N ARG A 16 -2.10 -7.43 10.74
CA ARG A 16 -2.16 -6.24 9.88
C ARG A 16 -3.57 -5.94 9.34
N LYS A 17 -4.57 -6.06 10.21
CA LYS A 17 -5.97 -5.72 9.92
C LYS A 17 -6.30 -4.34 10.49
N ALA A 18 -6.83 -3.47 9.65
CA ALA A 18 -7.31 -2.16 10.05
C ALA A 18 -8.60 -2.28 10.88
N VAL A 19 -8.57 -1.74 12.10
CA VAL A 19 -9.74 -1.70 12.99
C VAL A 19 -9.89 -0.32 13.64
N ALA A 20 -11.12 0.03 14.02
CA ALA A 20 -11.45 1.23 14.76
C ALA A 20 -12.06 0.83 16.10
N LEU A 21 -11.59 1.41 17.18
CA LEU A 21 -12.28 1.35 18.47
C LEU A 21 -13.24 2.53 18.54
N VAL A 22 -14.53 2.24 18.56
CA VAL A 22 -15.59 3.24 18.70
C VAL A 22 -16.06 3.26 20.15
N THR A 23 -16.11 4.44 20.74
CA THR A 23 -16.60 4.69 22.10
C THR A 23 -17.77 5.66 22.05
N ALA A 24 -18.96 5.24 22.47
CA ALA A 24 -20.09 6.13 22.70
C ALA A 24 -19.81 7.00 23.93
N LEU A 25 -19.79 8.32 23.79
CA LEU A 25 -19.33 9.22 24.86
C LEU A 25 -20.35 9.40 25.99
N ASP A 26 -21.62 9.13 25.73
CA ASP A 26 -22.70 9.22 26.71
C ASP A 26 -22.68 8.10 27.77
N SER A 27 -22.25 6.91 27.36
CA SER A 27 -22.37 5.66 28.11
C SER A 27 -21.02 4.98 28.34
N GLY A 28 -19.97 5.41 27.63
CA GLY A 28 -18.67 4.77 27.64
C GLY A 28 -18.65 3.39 26.98
N LYS A 29 -19.74 2.96 26.31
CA LYS A 29 -19.79 1.66 25.62
C LYS A 29 -18.82 1.64 24.45
N GLN A 30 -18.08 0.55 24.34
CA GLN A 30 -17.01 0.38 23.35
C GLN A 30 -17.26 -0.81 22.45
N ARG A 31 -16.85 -0.70 21.19
CA ARG A 31 -16.84 -1.81 20.22
C ARG A 31 -15.73 -1.63 19.20
N VAL A 32 -15.23 -2.73 18.66
CA VAL A 32 -14.24 -2.74 17.58
C VAL A 32 -14.96 -2.93 16.25
N VAL A 33 -14.61 -2.12 15.25
CA VAL A 33 -15.12 -2.23 13.89
C VAL A 33 -13.96 -2.49 12.95
N ALA A 34 -13.99 -3.60 12.22
CA ALA A 34 -13.02 -3.85 11.17
C ALA A 34 -13.32 -2.99 9.93
N ARG A 35 -12.28 -2.53 9.23
CA ARG A 35 -12.43 -1.72 8.01
C ARG A 35 -13.35 -2.37 6.96
N ASP A 36 -13.24 -3.68 6.77
CA ASP A 36 -14.05 -4.44 5.81
C ASP A 36 -15.55 -4.50 6.20
N HIS A 37 -15.91 -4.18 7.44
CA HIS A 37 -17.30 -4.10 7.95
C HIS A 37 -17.71 -2.66 8.31
N ALA A 38 -16.90 -1.65 7.97
CA ALA A 38 -17.19 -0.27 8.33
C ALA A 38 -18.46 0.25 7.65
N ALA A 39 -18.77 -0.24 6.44
CA ALA A 39 -19.97 0.15 5.69
C ALA A 39 -21.29 -0.29 6.35
N ASP A 40 -21.25 -1.30 7.23
CA ASP A 40 -22.42 -1.84 7.93
C ASP A 40 -22.67 -1.13 9.27
N ASP A 41 -21.79 -0.20 9.67
CA ASP A 41 -21.87 0.53 10.93
C ASP A 41 -22.68 1.83 10.79
N ILE A 42 -23.33 2.27 11.87
CA ILE A 42 -24.02 3.57 11.91
C ILE A 42 -23.06 4.76 11.62
N LEU A 43 -21.76 4.58 11.87
CA LEU A 43 -20.70 5.54 11.58
C LEU A 43 -20.04 5.32 10.22
N ALA A 44 -20.66 4.61 9.26
CA ALA A 44 -20.02 4.20 8.01
C ALA A 44 -19.20 5.30 7.30
N GLN A 45 -19.80 6.49 7.11
CA GLN A 45 -19.12 7.63 6.47
C GLN A 45 -17.93 8.14 7.31
N VAL A 46 -18.13 8.27 8.62
CA VAL A 46 -17.09 8.70 9.56
C VAL A 46 -15.93 7.71 9.58
N LEU A 47 -16.22 6.41 9.64
CA LEU A 47 -15.22 5.35 9.67
C LEU A 47 -14.44 5.29 8.36
N ASP A 48 -15.11 5.39 7.20
CA ASP A 48 -14.43 5.42 5.90
C ASP A 48 -13.41 6.57 5.83
N GLU A 49 -13.83 7.80 6.20
CA GLU A 49 -12.94 8.96 6.23
C GLU A 49 -11.81 8.79 7.26
N ALA A 50 -12.14 8.39 8.49
CA ALA A 50 -11.18 8.22 9.58
C ALA A 50 -10.10 7.17 9.24
N PHE A 51 -10.49 6.02 8.68
CA PHE A 51 -9.53 5.02 8.21
C PHE A 51 -8.70 5.53 7.04
N ARG A 52 -9.31 6.25 6.09
CA ARG A 52 -8.62 6.75 4.89
C ARG A 52 -7.58 7.81 5.22
N PHE A 53 -7.82 8.65 6.22
CA PHE A 53 -6.91 9.73 6.63
C PHE A 53 -6.08 9.43 7.87
N ASP A 54 -6.17 8.20 8.41
CA ASP A 54 -5.50 7.79 9.65
C ASP A 54 -5.82 8.72 10.82
N ARG A 55 -7.06 9.22 10.89
CA ARG A 55 -7.46 10.27 11.84
C ARG A 55 -8.42 9.72 12.88
N SER A 56 -8.02 9.85 14.14
CA SER A 56 -8.90 9.61 15.29
C SER A 56 -9.55 10.91 15.74
N GLY A 57 -10.76 10.85 16.26
CA GLY A 57 -11.50 12.05 16.61
C GLY A 57 -12.86 11.81 17.23
N VAL A 58 -13.47 12.89 17.71
CA VAL A 58 -14.85 12.91 18.18
C VAL A 58 -15.76 13.32 17.03
N HIS A 59 -16.84 12.58 16.84
CA HIS A 59 -17.80 12.78 15.76
C HIS A 59 -19.22 12.82 16.33
N LYS A 60 -19.99 13.81 15.88
CA LYS A 60 -21.41 13.98 16.25
C LYS A 60 -22.29 13.59 15.08
N ILE A 61 -23.19 12.65 15.31
CA ILE A 61 -24.24 12.22 14.38
C ILE A 61 -25.61 12.30 15.10
N PRO A 62 -26.75 12.21 14.38
CA PRO A 62 -28.07 12.25 15.02
C PRO A 62 -28.26 11.23 16.16
N GLU A 63 -27.59 10.08 16.08
CA GLU A 63 -27.64 8.99 17.03
C GLU A 63 -26.79 9.23 18.29
N GLY A 64 -25.92 10.24 18.30
CA GLY A 64 -25.09 10.59 19.46
C GLY A 64 -23.67 11.08 19.12
N GLU A 65 -22.84 11.15 20.16
CA GLU A 65 -21.44 11.55 20.05
C GLU A 65 -20.51 10.37 20.31
N PHE A 66 -19.59 10.14 19.38
CA PHE A 66 -18.71 8.98 19.39
C PHE A 66 -17.26 9.41 19.25
N PHE A 67 -16.36 8.82 20.04
CA PHE A 67 -14.93 8.88 19.79
C PHE A 67 -14.49 7.67 18.96
N VAL A 68 -13.84 7.93 17.83
CA VAL A 68 -13.30 6.94 16.90
C VAL A 68 -11.79 6.93 17.04
N HIS A 69 -11.22 5.80 17.45
CA HIS A 69 -9.79 5.60 17.57
C HIS A 69 -9.30 4.58 16.53
N ILE A 70 -8.52 5.05 15.56
CA ILE A 70 -8.07 4.27 14.40
C ILE A 70 -6.79 3.49 14.71
N HIS A 71 -6.84 2.19 14.46
CA HIS A 71 -5.71 1.28 14.50
C HIS A 71 -5.45 0.72 13.11
N ASN A 72 -4.84 1.53 12.25
CA ASN A 72 -4.35 1.10 10.95
C ASN A 72 -2.98 0.42 11.09
N PRO A 73 -2.70 -0.66 10.34
CA PRO A 73 -1.34 -1.16 10.25
C PRO A 73 -0.41 -0.14 9.60
N PRO A 74 0.90 -0.18 9.88
CA PRO A 74 1.87 0.65 9.17
C PRO A 74 1.77 0.50 7.66
N LEU A 75 1.95 1.62 6.95
CA LEU A 75 2.05 1.62 5.49
C LEU A 75 3.29 0.83 5.08
N ARG A 76 3.19 0.07 3.99
CA ARG A 76 4.32 -0.67 3.43
C ARG A 76 4.49 -0.33 1.97
N LEU A 77 5.72 -0.07 1.55
CA LEU A 77 6.09 0.09 0.15
C LEU A 77 7.02 -1.06 -0.25
N ILE A 78 6.56 -1.89 -1.17
CA ILE A 78 7.34 -2.95 -1.79
C ILE A 78 7.91 -2.42 -3.11
N ILE A 79 9.24 -2.43 -3.22
CA ILE A 79 9.96 -1.97 -4.40
C ILE A 79 10.55 -3.19 -5.10
N ILE A 80 10.07 -3.46 -6.30
CA ILE A 80 10.63 -4.49 -7.17
C ILE A 80 11.69 -3.83 -8.03
N GLY A 81 12.95 -4.17 -7.78
CA GLY A 81 14.12 -3.62 -8.45
C GLY A 81 14.90 -2.61 -7.62
N ALA A 82 16.12 -2.99 -7.26
CA ALA A 82 17.12 -2.20 -6.54
C ALA A 82 17.89 -1.25 -7.49
N VAL A 83 17.16 -0.52 -8.33
CA VAL A 83 17.69 0.42 -9.34
C VAL A 83 17.94 1.83 -8.75
N HIS A 84 18.47 2.76 -9.54
CA HIS A 84 18.78 4.12 -9.06
C HIS A 84 17.54 4.91 -8.59
N ILE A 85 16.36 4.69 -9.17
CA ILE A 85 15.10 5.32 -8.74
C ILE A 85 14.73 4.86 -7.33
N ALA A 86 14.97 3.58 -7.01
CA ALA A 86 14.73 3.06 -5.66
C ALA A 86 15.56 3.82 -4.61
N GLN A 87 16.82 4.14 -4.92
CA GLN A 87 17.67 4.91 -4.01
C GLN A 87 17.12 6.31 -3.71
N ALA A 88 16.52 6.96 -4.71
CA ALA A 88 15.88 8.26 -4.53
C ALA A 88 14.50 8.18 -3.86
N LEU A 89 13.75 7.10 -4.12
CA LEU A 89 12.40 6.89 -3.61
C LEU A 89 12.36 6.56 -2.12
N ILE A 90 13.28 5.72 -1.65
CA ILE A 90 13.27 5.16 -0.29
C ILE A 90 13.33 6.25 0.79
N PRO A 91 14.22 7.27 0.73
CA PRO A 91 14.23 8.34 1.73
C PRO A 91 12.91 9.11 1.80
N ILE A 92 12.29 9.39 0.65
CA ILE A 92 11.01 10.11 0.59
C ILE A 92 9.90 9.24 1.18
N ALA A 93 9.83 7.97 0.78
CA ALA A 93 8.83 7.03 1.28
C ALA A 93 8.93 6.83 2.80
N ARG A 94 10.14 6.69 3.34
CA ARG A 94 10.39 6.61 4.80
C ARG A 94 9.95 7.88 5.52
N ALA A 95 10.27 9.06 4.98
CA ALA A 95 9.85 10.33 5.56
C ALA A 95 8.31 10.48 5.61
N THR A 96 7.59 9.80 4.71
CA THR A 96 6.12 9.73 4.70
C THR A 96 5.52 8.55 5.49
N GLY A 97 6.35 7.80 6.23
CA GLY A 97 5.89 6.76 7.17
C GLY A 97 5.68 5.36 6.56
N TYR A 98 6.33 5.05 5.43
CA TYR A 98 6.30 3.70 4.85
C TYR A 98 7.43 2.82 5.38
N ASP A 99 7.07 1.60 5.78
CA ASP A 99 8.00 0.48 5.95
C ASP A 99 8.41 -0.01 4.56
N ILE A 100 9.72 -0.09 4.31
CA ILE A 100 10.26 -0.37 2.98
C ILE A 100 10.74 -1.81 2.88
N VAL A 101 10.34 -2.49 1.80
CA VAL A 101 10.89 -3.77 1.38
C VAL A 101 11.39 -3.63 -0.05
N VAL A 102 12.63 -4.05 -0.33
CA VAL A 102 13.18 -4.08 -1.69
C VAL A 102 13.44 -5.52 -2.08
N ILE A 103 12.96 -5.91 -3.26
CA ILE A 103 13.15 -7.24 -3.83
C ILE A 103 13.89 -7.07 -5.15
N ASP A 104 15.07 -7.66 -5.28
CA ASP A 104 15.80 -7.72 -6.55
C ASP A 104 16.64 -9.01 -6.63
N PRO A 105 16.25 -9.98 -7.48
CA PRO A 105 16.98 -11.24 -7.61
C PRO A 105 18.35 -11.09 -8.28
N ARG A 106 18.68 -9.89 -8.78
CA ARG A 106 19.99 -9.59 -9.39
C ARG A 106 20.94 -9.18 -8.27
N GLY A 107 21.64 -10.14 -7.69
CA GLY A 107 22.44 -9.97 -6.45
C GLY A 107 23.43 -8.80 -6.39
N ALA A 108 23.88 -8.27 -7.54
CA ALA A 108 24.71 -7.06 -7.59
C ALA A 108 23.96 -5.77 -7.17
N PHE A 109 22.63 -5.77 -7.21
CA PHE A 109 21.83 -4.57 -7.03
C PHE A 109 21.34 -4.39 -5.58
N ALA A 110 20.78 -5.42 -4.95
CA ALA A 110 20.25 -5.33 -3.58
C ALA A 110 21.35 -5.54 -2.52
N THR A 111 22.23 -4.55 -2.34
CA THR A 111 23.30 -4.59 -1.33
C THR A 111 23.06 -3.59 -0.20
N GLY A 112 23.45 -3.95 1.03
CA GLY A 112 23.30 -3.07 2.20
C GLY A 112 24.06 -1.74 2.08
N ALA A 113 25.16 -1.72 1.31
CA ALA A 113 25.89 -0.48 1.02
C ALA A 113 25.08 0.52 0.18
N ARG A 114 24.21 0.02 -0.72
CA ARG A 114 23.33 0.85 -1.56
C ARG A 114 22.03 1.21 -0.85
N PHE A 115 21.59 0.38 0.09
CA PHE A 115 20.30 0.47 0.76
C PHE A 115 20.44 0.19 2.27
N PRO A 116 21.02 1.12 3.04
CA PRO A 116 21.17 0.95 4.48
C PRO A 116 19.80 0.93 5.19
N ASP A 117 19.68 0.06 6.19
CA ASP A 117 18.51 -0.10 7.06
C ASP A 117 17.20 -0.47 6.32
N VAL A 118 17.31 -1.02 5.10
CA VAL A 118 16.18 -1.50 4.30
C VAL A 118 16.11 -3.02 4.40
N THR A 119 14.89 -3.57 4.49
CA THR A 119 14.69 -5.01 4.31
C THR A 119 14.93 -5.38 2.85
N LEU A 120 16.01 -6.12 2.58
CA LEU A 120 16.43 -6.54 1.24
C LEU A 120 16.17 -8.04 1.04
N HIS A 121 15.57 -8.38 -0.09
CA HIS A 121 15.40 -9.75 -0.55
C HIS A 121 16.11 -9.93 -1.90
N GLY A 122 16.99 -10.92 -1.96
CA GLY A 122 17.71 -11.33 -3.17
C GLY A 122 17.06 -12.52 -3.87
N GLU A 123 15.95 -13.01 -3.33
CA GLU A 123 15.12 -14.08 -3.87
C GLU A 123 14.15 -13.56 -4.94
N TRP A 124 13.49 -14.46 -5.66
CA TRP A 124 12.52 -14.07 -6.66
C TRP A 124 11.22 -13.55 -6.03
N PRO A 125 10.51 -12.59 -6.68
CA PRO A 125 9.30 -12.01 -6.10
C PRO A 125 8.19 -13.02 -5.77
N ASP A 126 8.06 -14.08 -6.55
CA ASP A 126 7.08 -15.16 -6.33
C ASP A 126 7.38 -16.01 -5.10
N GLU A 127 8.63 -16.04 -4.62
CA GLU A 127 9.01 -16.72 -3.37
C GLU A 127 8.70 -15.84 -2.14
N ILE A 128 8.85 -14.51 -2.27
CA ILE A 128 8.81 -13.58 -1.13
C ILE A 128 7.44 -12.93 -0.92
N LEU A 129 6.80 -12.47 -1.99
CA LEU A 129 5.55 -11.71 -1.92
C LEU A 129 4.41 -12.45 -1.20
N PRO A 130 4.21 -13.78 -1.37
CA PRO A 130 3.18 -14.51 -0.64
C PRO A 130 3.34 -14.45 0.88
N GLY A 131 4.59 -14.48 1.38
CA GLY A 131 4.91 -14.44 2.81
C GLY A 131 4.80 -13.04 3.43
N LEU A 132 4.98 -11.98 2.64
CA LEU A 132 4.87 -10.61 3.13
C LEU A 132 3.44 -10.21 3.50
N GLY A 133 2.43 -10.76 2.82
CA GLY A 133 1.03 -10.38 2.98
C GLY A 133 0.73 -9.01 2.36
N LEU A 134 0.21 -9.01 1.13
CA LEU A 134 -0.17 -7.79 0.40
C LEU A 134 -1.59 -7.35 0.78
N ASP A 135 -1.65 -6.39 1.71
CA ASP A 135 -2.89 -5.85 2.31
C ASP A 135 -3.28 -4.47 1.75
N GLN A 136 -4.41 -3.92 2.21
CA GLN A 136 -4.92 -2.59 1.81
C GLN A 136 -4.03 -1.41 2.26
N ARG A 137 -2.96 -1.66 3.03
CA ARG A 137 -1.97 -0.65 3.45
C ARG A 137 -0.61 -0.88 2.82
N SER A 138 -0.54 -1.81 1.89
CA SER A 138 0.63 -2.08 1.07
C SER A 138 0.50 -1.34 -0.26
N ALA A 139 1.63 -0.87 -0.78
CA ALA A 139 1.80 -0.39 -2.14
C ALA A 139 2.98 -1.12 -2.78
N MET A 140 2.93 -1.31 -4.10
CA MET A 140 4.04 -1.92 -4.83
C MET A 140 4.42 -1.10 -6.05
N VAL A 141 5.72 -0.97 -6.28
CA VAL A 141 6.29 -0.32 -7.47
C VAL A 141 7.24 -1.25 -8.20
N ALA A 142 7.03 -1.42 -9.49
CA ALA A 142 7.88 -2.23 -10.38
C ALA A 142 8.82 -1.33 -11.17
N LEU A 143 10.12 -1.40 -10.87
CA LEU A 143 11.15 -0.47 -11.37
C LEU A 143 12.22 -1.15 -12.22
N THR A 144 12.12 -2.46 -12.51
CA THR A 144 13.23 -3.20 -13.13
C THR A 144 13.31 -3.05 -14.64
N HIS A 145 12.17 -2.80 -15.30
CA HIS A 145 11.96 -2.98 -16.75
C HIS A 145 12.15 -4.42 -17.28
N ASP A 146 12.42 -5.39 -16.42
CA ASP A 146 12.57 -6.79 -16.80
C ASP A 146 11.25 -7.54 -16.55
N PRO A 147 10.54 -7.97 -17.61
CA PRO A 147 9.30 -8.73 -17.46
C PRO A 147 9.44 -9.99 -16.61
N LYS A 148 10.62 -10.61 -16.55
CA LYS A 148 10.85 -11.80 -15.74
C LYS A 148 10.74 -11.53 -14.23
N ILE A 149 10.99 -10.29 -13.81
CA ILE A 149 10.93 -9.86 -12.40
C ILE A 149 9.64 -9.08 -12.15
N ASP A 150 9.31 -8.13 -13.03
CA ASP A 150 8.14 -7.28 -12.89
C ASP A 150 6.83 -8.06 -13.01
N ASP A 151 6.67 -8.92 -14.03
CA ASP A 151 5.36 -9.51 -14.33
C ASP A 151 4.89 -10.47 -13.22
N PRO A 152 5.70 -11.39 -12.65
CA PRO A 152 5.28 -12.20 -11.50
C PRO A 152 4.81 -11.34 -10.32
N SER A 153 5.54 -10.27 -10.04
CA SER A 153 5.19 -9.32 -8.97
C SER A 153 3.83 -8.66 -9.23
N LEU A 154 3.62 -8.17 -10.44
CA LEU A 154 2.36 -7.52 -10.85
C LEU A 154 1.18 -8.48 -10.79
N GLN A 155 1.35 -9.73 -11.22
CA GLN A 155 0.29 -10.74 -11.16
C GLN A 155 -0.14 -11.03 -9.71
N LEU A 156 0.81 -11.14 -8.79
CA LEU A 156 0.53 -11.33 -7.37
C LEU A 156 -0.14 -10.10 -6.75
N ALA A 157 0.34 -8.90 -7.08
CA ALA A 157 -0.26 -7.66 -6.63
C ALA A 157 -1.71 -7.48 -7.13
N LEU A 158 -1.98 -7.79 -8.40
CA LEU A 158 -3.32 -7.74 -8.99
C LEU A 158 -4.30 -8.70 -8.31
N LYS A 159 -3.83 -9.87 -7.85
CA LYS A 159 -4.63 -10.84 -7.09
C LYS A 159 -4.84 -10.46 -5.62
N SER A 160 -4.25 -9.36 -5.17
CA SER A 160 -4.27 -8.92 -3.77
C SER A 160 -5.12 -7.67 -3.52
N LYS A 161 -5.29 -7.33 -2.24
CA LYS A 161 -6.00 -6.12 -1.79
C LYS A 161 -5.09 -4.88 -1.74
N ILE A 162 -3.89 -4.92 -2.33
CA ILE A 162 -2.94 -3.81 -2.37
C ILE A 162 -3.59 -2.53 -2.91
N PHE A 163 -3.33 -1.38 -2.26
CA PHE A 163 -4.03 -0.14 -2.61
C PHE A 163 -3.42 0.55 -3.84
N TYR A 164 -2.16 0.26 -4.16
CA TYR A 164 -1.46 0.87 -5.28
C TYR A 164 -0.50 -0.10 -5.95
N ILE A 165 -0.53 -0.12 -7.28
CA ILE A 165 0.36 -0.89 -8.15
C ILE A 165 0.90 0.07 -9.20
N GLY A 166 2.18 0.41 -9.08
CA GLY A 166 2.86 1.28 -10.03
C GLY A 166 3.85 0.51 -10.88
N ALA A 167 3.96 0.82 -12.17
CA ALA A 167 4.92 0.17 -13.05
C ALA A 167 5.65 1.19 -13.94
N LEU A 168 6.98 1.23 -13.80
CA LEU A 168 7.83 2.05 -14.65
C LEU A 168 7.79 1.54 -16.10
N GLY A 169 7.92 2.46 -17.06
CA GLY A 169 7.95 2.10 -18.48
C GLY A 169 7.31 3.14 -19.38
N SER A 170 7.90 3.34 -20.56
CA SER A 170 7.34 4.15 -21.64
C SER A 170 5.97 3.62 -22.09
N LYS A 171 5.19 4.42 -22.82
CA LYS A 171 3.90 4.00 -23.42
C LYS A 171 4.01 2.66 -24.17
N LYS A 172 5.11 2.46 -24.90
CA LYS A 172 5.41 1.20 -25.60
C LYS A 172 5.58 0.02 -24.61
N THR A 173 6.34 0.24 -23.54
CA THR A 173 6.55 -0.77 -22.48
C THR A 173 5.23 -1.16 -21.82
N GLN A 174 4.37 -0.18 -21.54
CA GLN A 174 3.05 -0.42 -20.97
C GLN A 174 2.16 -1.22 -21.92
N ALA A 175 2.12 -0.90 -23.21
CA ALA A 175 1.35 -1.67 -24.20
C ALA A 175 1.79 -3.15 -24.25
N SER A 176 3.11 -3.41 -24.24
CA SER A 176 3.62 -4.78 -24.17
C SER A 176 3.29 -5.47 -22.84
N ARG A 177 3.31 -4.74 -21.72
CA ARG A 177 2.90 -5.26 -20.40
C ARG A 177 1.42 -5.67 -20.39
N VAL A 178 0.54 -4.84 -20.95
CA VAL A 178 -0.90 -5.14 -21.10
C VAL A 178 -1.10 -6.42 -21.89
N GLN A 179 -0.39 -6.60 -23.01
CA GLN A 179 -0.47 -7.83 -23.81
C GLN A 179 -0.09 -9.08 -23.00
N ARG A 180 1.03 -9.04 -22.28
CA ARG A 180 1.50 -10.18 -21.48
C ARG A 180 0.56 -10.52 -20.32
N LEU A 181 0.07 -9.50 -19.61
CA LEU A 181 -0.90 -9.70 -18.52
C LEU A 181 -2.25 -10.21 -19.03
N SER A 182 -2.70 -9.74 -20.20
CA SER A 182 -3.93 -10.24 -20.83
C SER A 182 -3.77 -11.70 -21.24
N ALA A 183 -2.63 -12.08 -21.80
CA ALA A 183 -2.30 -13.47 -22.12
C ALA A 183 -2.21 -14.35 -20.86
N ALA A 184 -1.83 -13.78 -19.71
CA ALA A 184 -1.85 -14.44 -18.41
C ALA A 184 -3.25 -14.51 -17.76
N GLY A 185 -4.31 -14.04 -18.45
CA GLY A 185 -5.70 -14.18 -18.03
C GLY A 185 -6.26 -13.03 -17.18
N PHE A 186 -5.52 -11.93 -17.03
CA PHE A 186 -6.02 -10.76 -16.30
C PHE A 186 -7.01 -9.95 -17.15
N SER A 187 -8.10 -9.51 -16.54
CA SER A 187 -9.09 -8.69 -17.20
C SER A 187 -8.56 -7.27 -17.44
N LYS A 188 -9.21 -6.52 -18.35
CA LYS A 188 -8.91 -5.10 -18.54
C LYS A 188 -9.09 -4.29 -17.26
N THR A 189 -10.07 -4.64 -16.43
CA THR A 189 -10.34 -4.00 -15.13
C THR A 189 -9.24 -4.28 -14.11
N ASP A 190 -8.68 -5.50 -14.10
CA ASP A 190 -7.53 -5.80 -13.26
C ASP A 190 -6.32 -4.96 -13.70
N ILE A 191 -6.00 -5.02 -15.00
CA ILE A 191 -4.83 -4.34 -15.57
C ILE A 191 -4.93 -2.81 -15.37
N ALA A 192 -6.13 -2.24 -15.40
CA ALA A 192 -6.37 -0.82 -15.16
C ALA A 192 -6.00 -0.35 -13.73
N ARG A 193 -5.80 -1.27 -12.77
CA ARG A 193 -5.26 -0.94 -11.44
C ARG A 193 -3.77 -0.61 -11.46
N ILE A 194 -3.05 -0.90 -12.55
CA ILE A 194 -1.63 -0.60 -12.71
C ILE A 194 -1.47 0.83 -13.22
N HIS A 195 -0.83 1.68 -12.40
CA HIS A 195 -0.44 3.04 -12.77
C HIS A 195 0.84 2.99 -13.61
N GLY A 196 0.71 3.30 -14.91
CA GLY A 196 1.77 3.14 -15.90
C GLY A 196 1.61 4.10 -17.10
N PRO A 197 2.58 4.96 -17.42
CA PRO A 197 3.83 5.22 -16.69
C PRO A 197 3.56 5.64 -15.24
N ILE A 198 4.36 5.10 -14.32
CA ILE A 198 4.21 5.35 -12.88
C ILE A 198 4.51 6.82 -12.52
N GLY A 199 3.73 7.38 -11.60
CA GLY A 199 3.91 8.72 -11.07
C GLY A 199 3.07 9.78 -11.80
N ILE A 200 2.68 10.83 -11.07
CA ILE A 200 1.96 11.96 -11.64
C ILE A 200 2.87 12.68 -12.65
N ASP A 201 2.30 13.08 -13.79
CA ASP A 201 3.05 13.84 -14.80
C ASP A 201 3.39 15.25 -14.31
N ILE A 202 4.63 15.38 -13.83
CA ILE A 202 5.24 16.65 -13.41
C ILE A 202 6.39 17.06 -14.36
N GLY A 203 6.53 16.40 -15.51
CA GLY A 203 7.66 16.62 -16.43
C GLY A 203 9.01 16.10 -15.92
N ALA A 204 9.02 15.09 -15.04
CA ALA A 204 10.22 14.56 -14.39
C ALA A 204 11.28 14.02 -15.39
N GLN A 205 12.55 14.40 -15.22
CA GLN A 205 13.66 14.02 -16.11
C GLN A 205 14.78 13.22 -15.41
N GLY A 206 14.71 13.00 -14.09
CA GLY A 206 15.71 12.25 -13.33
C GLY A 206 15.15 11.47 -12.16
N ALA A 207 15.96 10.58 -11.56
CA ALA A 207 15.52 9.71 -10.47
C ALA A 207 14.87 10.42 -9.27
N PRO A 208 15.38 11.57 -8.77
CA PRO A 208 14.73 12.29 -7.67
C PRO A 208 13.35 12.84 -8.05
N GLU A 209 13.19 13.42 -9.24
CA GLU A 209 11.92 13.95 -9.71
C GLU A 209 10.91 12.83 -9.97
N ILE A 210 11.37 11.72 -10.55
CA ILE A 210 10.56 10.50 -10.74
C ILE A 210 10.11 9.97 -9.38
N ALA A 211 10.99 9.94 -8.38
CA ALA A 211 10.63 9.50 -7.03
C ALA A 211 9.55 10.40 -6.40
N ILE A 212 9.64 11.73 -6.57
CA ILE A 212 8.61 12.67 -6.13
C ILE A 212 7.28 12.39 -6.87
N ALA A 213 7.33 12.22 -8.19
CA ALA A 213 6.15 11.90 -9.01
C ALA A 213 5.44 10.62 -8.53
N ILE A 214 6.22 9.57 -8.25
CA ILE A 214 5.73 8.30 -7.72
C ILE A 214 5.09 8.49 -6.33
N MET A 215 5.78 9.19 -5.42
CA MET A 215 5.26 9.43 -4.06
C MET A 215 4.00 10.29 -4.05
N ALA A 216 3.91 11.27 -4.95
CA ALA A 216 2.72 12.09 -5.12
C ALA A 216 1.53 11.24 -5.60
N GLU A 217 1.75 10.34 -6.58
CA GLU A 217 0.69 9.42 -7.05
C GLU A 217 0.26 8.44 -5.97
N LEU A 218 1.22 7.81 -5.28
CA LEU A 218 0.98 6.92 -4.14
C LEU A 218 0.13 7.58 -3.08
N THR A 219 0.48 8.80 -2.68
CA THR A 219 -0.24 9.57 -1.66
C THR A 219 -1.64 9.94 -2.14
N ARG A 220 -1.79 10.36 -3.41
CA ARG A 220 -3.10 10.63 -4.03
C ARG A 220 -3.99 9.40 -3.93
N VAL A 221 -3.50 8.23 -4.34
CA VAL A 221 -4.29 7.00 -4.34
C VAL A 221 -4.62 6.54 -2.92
N LEU A 222 -3.67 6.66 -1.98
CA LEU A 222 -3.92 6.35 -0.57
C LEU A 222 -5.05 7.20 0.03
N ARG A 223 -5.10 8.49 -0.31
CA ARG A 223 -6.01 9.45 0.33
C ARG A 223 -7.29 9.72 -0.45
N LEU A 224 -7.29 9.53 -1.77
CA LEU A 224 -8.40 9.89 -2.66
C LEU A 224 -8.91 8.72 -3.51
N GLY A 225 -8.26 7.54 -3.45
CA GLY A 225 -8.57 6.41 -4.32
C GLY A 225 -7.90 6.50 -5.70
N SER A 226 -7.97 5.39 -6.46
CA SER A 226 -7.45 5.33 -7.84
C SER A 226 -8.31 6.14 -8.79
#